data_AF-W1YLC3-F1
#
_entry.id   AF-W1YLC3-F1
#
_cell.length_a   1.000
_cell.length_b   1.000
_cell.length_c   1.000
_cell.angle_alpha   90.00
_cell.angle_beta   90.00
_cell.angle_gamma   90.00
#
_symmetry.space_group_name_H-M   'P 1'
#
loop_
_entity.id
_entity.type
_entity.pdbx_description
1 polymer ?
#
loop_
_entity_poly.entity_id
_entity_poly.type
_entity_poly.pdbx_seq_one_letter_code
_entity_poly.pdbx_strand_id
1 'polypeptide(L)' 'LNNAQSGYRPDEQRAVENVEVEESVGRYCVALAAATREHEAVAVGASPRGSLALVTAARGLAVVRGRDYVTPE' A
#
# COMPACT_ATOMS: atom_id res chain seq x y z
N LEU A 1 22.61 5.14 -23.96
CA LEU A 1 21.48 5.98 -23.49
C LEU A 1 20.23 5.41 -24.15
N ASN A 2 19.13 5.18 -23.41
CA ASN A 2 17.86 4.51 -23.80
C ASN A 2 17.73 3.15 -23.08
N ASN A 3 16.76 2.87 -22.21
CA ASN A 3 15.43 3.42 -22.01
C ASN A 3 15.12 3.57 -20.52
N ALA A 4 15.02 4.81 -20.04
CA ALA A 4 14.46 5.16 -18.73
C ALA A 4 12.98 5.59 -18.84
N GLN A 5 12.26 5.12 -19.85
CA GLN A 5 10.91 5.60 -20.18
C GLN A 5 10.07 4.41 -20.66
N SER A 6 9.38 3.74 -19.74
CA SER A 6 8.17 2.99 -20.07
C SER A 6 7.34 2.92 -18.79
N GLY A 7 6.60 3.99 -18.55
CA GLY A 7 5.63 4.05 -17.46
C GLY A 7 4.58 2.95 -17.63
N TYR A 8 4.23 2.34 -16.50
CA TYR A 8 3.14 1.38 -16.34
C TYR A 8 3.27 0.12 -17.20
N ARG A 9 4.03 -0.86 -16.69
CA ARG A 9 3.98 -2.21 -17.26
C ARG A 9 2.86 -2.99 -16.57
N PRO A 10 1.92 -3.61 -17.31
CA PRO A 10 0.92 -4.51 -16.72
C PRO A 10 1.54 -5.59 -15.82
N ASP A 11 2.78 -5.96 -16.13
CA ASP A 11 3.67 -6.86 -15.38
C ASP A 11 3.88 -6.37 -13.93
N GLU A 12 4.02 -5.06 -13.72
CA GLU A 12 4.24 -4.44 -12.41
C GLU A 12 2.95 -4.44 -11.57
N GLN A 13 1.78 -4.21 -12.18
CA GLN A 13 0.49 -4.36 -11.49
C GLN A 13 0.33 -5.77 -10.91
N ARG A 14 0.64 -6.77 -11.73
CA ARG A 14 0.54 -8.17 -11.33
C ARG A 14 1.58 -8.51 -10.26
N ALA A 15 2.75 -7.89 -10.33
CA ALA A 15 3.76 -8.04 -9.27
C ALA A 15 3.24 -7.50 -7.92
N VAL A 16 2.57 -6.34 -7.90
CA VAL A 16 1.95 -5.77 -6.68
C VAL A 16 0.92 -6.72 -6.06
N GLU A 17 0.11 -7.38 -6.88
CA GLU A 17 -0.88 -8.37 -6.42
C GLU A 17 -0.26 -9.63 -5.80
N ASN A 18 0.99 -9.94 -6.14
CA ASN A 18 1.70 -11.12 -5.62
C ASN A 18 2.56 -10.83 -4.37
N VAL A 19 2.72 -9.57 -3.96
CA VAL A 19 3.49 -9.23 -2.75
C VAL A 19 2.80 -9.77 -1.50
N GLU A 20 3.56 -10.49 -0.68
CA GLU A 20 3.07 -11.03 0.59
C GLU A 20 2.90 -9.90 1.63
N VAL A 21 1.75 -9.93 2.30
CA VAL A 21 1.41 -8.96 3.35
C VAL A 21 1.11 -9.73 4.61
N GLU A 22 1.92 -9.49 5.63
CA GLU A 22 1.71 -10.08 6.94
C GLU A 22 0.40 -9.57 7.55
N GLU A 23 -0.28 -10.44 8.31
CA GLU A 23 -1.56 -10.09 8.92
C GLU A 23 -1.46 -8.89 9.87
N SER A 24 -0.34 -8.71 10.58
CA SER A 24 -0.12 -7.54 11.44
C SER A 24 -0.16 -6.23 10.65
N VAL A 25 0.43 -6.20 9.46
CA VAL A 25 0.43 -5.02 8.58
C VAL A 25 -0.98 -4.72 8.08
N GLY A 26 -1.73 -5.75 7.67
CA GLY A 26 -3.13 -5.59 7.29
C GLY A 26 -3.97 -5.02 8.43
N ARG A 27 -3.81 -5.54 9.65
CA ARG A 27 -4.46 -5.03 10.85
C ARG A 27 -4.05 -3.60 11.18
N TYR A 28 -2.78 -3.25 11.01
CA TYR A 28 -2.29 -1.89 11.20
C TYR A 28 -2.93 -0.92 10.20
N CYS A 29 -3.03 -1.27 8.92
CA CYS A 29 -3.71 -0.43 7.92
C CYS A 29 -5.19 -0.19 8.27
N VAL A 30 -5.88 -1.20 8.81
CA VAL A 30 -7.27 -1.06 9.30
C VAL A 30 -7.33 -0.14 10.51
N ALA A 31 -6.46 -0.35 11.50
CA ALA A 31 -6.41 0.46 12.71
C ALA A 31 -6.09 1.92 12.39
N LEU A 32 -5.15 2.17 11.48
CA LEU A 32 -4.80 3.52 11.03
C LEU A 32 -5.98 4.20 10.33
N ALA A 33 -6.65 3.51 9.40
CA ALA A 33 -7.83 4.05 8.72
C ALA A 33 -8.96 4.35 9.72
N ALA A 34 -9.14 3.52 10.75
CA ALA A 34 -10.09 3.78 11.84
C ALA A 34 -9.71 5.02 12.66
N ALA A 35 -8.44 5.12 13.07
CA ALA A 35 -7.93 6.27 13.82
C ALA A 35 -8.18 7.59 13.08
N THR A 36 -8.04 7.63 11.75
CA THR A 36 -8.33 8.87 10.99
C THR A 36 -9.79 9.31 11.05
N ARG A 37 -10.74 8.43 11.35
CA ARG A 37 -12.17 8.79 11.49
C ARG A 37 -12.51 9.33 12.87
N GLU A 38 -11.69 9.00 13.86
CA GLU A 38 -11.89 9.39 15.26
C GLU A 38 -11.01 10.57 15.67
N HIS A 39 -10.02 10.93 14.84
CA HIS A 39 -9.06 11.98 15.15
C HIS A 39 -9.62 13.38 14.86
N GLU A 40 -9.70 14.22 15.89
CA GLU A 40 -10.27 15.58 15.84
C GLU A 40 -9.63 16.52 14.80
N ALA A 41 -8.34 16.35 14.52
CA ALA A 41 -7.63 17.13 13.49
C ALA A 41 -7.95 16.71 12.05
N VAL A 42 -8.74 15.65 11.83
CA VAL A 42 -9.10 15.14 10.50
C VAL A 42 -10.55 15.51 10.20
N ALA A 43 -10.75 16.42 9.24
CA ALA A 43 -12.09 16.87 8.86
C ALA A 43 -12.97 15.74 8.27
N VAL A 44 -12.35 14.80 7.54
CA VAL A 44 -13.00 13.60 6.99
C VAL A 44 -12.01 12.44 7.02
N GLY A 45 -12.28 11.44 7.85
CA GLY A 45 -11.42 10.26 7.96
C GLY A 45 -11.49 9.34 6.73
N ALA A 46 -10.52 8.45 6.60
CA ALA A 46 -10.48 7.45 5.54
C ALA A 46 -11.70 6.52 5.63
N SER A 47 -12.24 6.11 4.49
CA SER A 47 -13.31 5.10 4.45
C SER A 47 -12.77 3.69 4.76
N PRO A 48 -13.62 2.67 4.97
CA PRO A 48 -13.15 1.27 5.03
C PRO A 48 -12.34 0.84 3.80
N ARG A 49 -12.57 1.43 2.61
CA ARG A 49 -11.75 1.16 1.42
C ARG A 49 -10.36 1.81 1.51
N GLY A 50 -10.18 2.79 2.39
CA GLY A 50 -8.89 3.43 2.61
C GLY A 50 -7.82 2.48 3.15
N SER A 51 -8.21 1.47 3.95
CA SER A 51 -7.25 0.45 4.40
C SER A 51 -6.76 -0.42 3.25
N LEU A 52 -7.60 -0.73 2.26
CA LEU A 52 -7.19 -1.44 1.04
C LEU A 52 -6.20 -0.60 0.23
N ALA A 53 -6.44 0.70 0.10
CA ALA A 53 -5.52 1.61 -0.58
C ALA A 53 -4.15 1.67 0.11
N LEU A 54 -4.12 1.66 1.46
CA LEU A 54 -2.88 1.58 2.24
C LEU A 54 -2.12 0.27 1.97
N VAL A 55 -2.81 -0.87 1.95
CA VAL A 55 -2.19 -2.17 1.65
C VAL A 55 -1.63 -2.19 0.22
N THR A 56 -2.37 -1.70 -0.77
CA THR A 56 -1.91 -1.61 -2.16
C THR A 56 -0.68 -0.70 -2.29
N ALA A 57 -0.67 0.44 -1.58
CA ALA A 57 0.47 1.34 -1.57
C ALA A 57 1.71 0.67 -0.94
N ALA A 58 1.54 -0.06 0.16
CA ALA A 58 2.63 -0.80 0.81
C ALA A 58 3.22 -1.88 -0.11
N ARG A 59 2.37 -2.62 -0.82
CA ARG A 59 2.79 -3.60 -1.85
C ARG A 59 3.54 -2.93 -3.00
N GLY A 60 3.01 -1.81 -3.51
CA GLY A 60 3.69 -1.00 -4.52
C GLY A 60 5.08 -0.57 -4.10
N LEU A 61 5.23 -0.12 -2.83
CA LEU A 61 6.52 0.27 -2.28
C LEU A 61 7.48 -0.92 -2.17
N ALA A 62 6.99 -2.11 -1.79
CA ALA A 62 7.80 -3.33 -1.77
C ALA A 62 8.34 -3.67 -3.17
N VAL A 63 7.48 -3.65 -4.20
CA VAL A 63 7.89 -3.88 -5.60
C VAL A 63 8.94 -2.87 -6.04
N VAL A 64 8.73 -1.57 -5.78
CA VAL A 64 9.69 -0.50 -6.12
C VAL A 64 11.04 -0.73 -5.42
N ARG A 65 11.03 -1.30 -4.22
CA ARG A 65 12.24 -1.67 -3.46
C ARG A 65 12.82 -3.04 -3.85
N GLY A 66 12.26 -3.72 -4.85
CA GLY A 66 12.71 -5.04 -5.29
C GLY A 66 12.40 -6.16 -4.31
N ARG A 67 11.33 -6.02 -3.51
CA ARG A 67 10.88 -7.00 -2.52
C ARG A 67 9.54 -7.60 -2.92
N ASP A 68 9.33 -8.83 -2.50
CA ASP A 68 8.10 -9.60 -2.64
C ASP A 68 7.29 -9.68 -1.34
N TYR A 69 7.68 -8.95 -0.29
CA TYR A 69 6.94 -8.83 0.96
C TYR A 69 6.96 -7.40 1.50
N VAL A 70 5.92 -7.04 2.26
CA VAL A 70 5.82 -5.75 2.95
C VAL A 70 6.53 -5.78 4.30
N THR A 71 7.12 -4.65 4.66
CA THR A 71 7.68 -4.38 5.98
C THR A 71 6.96 -3.23 6.69
N PRO A 72 6.94 -3.25 8.03
CA PRO A 72 6.31 -2.21 8.85
C PRO A 72 7.18 -0.97 9.11
N GLU A 73 8.40 -0.88 8.56
CA GLU A 73 9.39 0.18 8.82
C GLU A 73 9.02 1.60 8.33
#